data_AF-A0A0K2ULU5-F1
#
_entry.id   AF-A0A0K2ULU5-F1
#
_cell.length_a   1.000
_cell.length_b   1.000
_cell.length_c   1.000
_cell.angle_alpha   90.00
_cell.angle_beta   90.00
_cell.angle_gamma   90.00
#
_symmetry.space_group_name_H-M   'P 1'
#
loop_
_entity.id
_entity.type
_entity.pdbx_description
1 polymer ?
#
loop_
_entity_poly.entity_id
_entity_poly.type
_entity_poly.pdbx_seq_one_letter_code
_entity_poly.pdbx_strand_id
1 'polypeptide(L)'
;MSIHHPNQFNMKIIGIYLLLTLLHGSQGATNGTEEQDSFSQLIPQRSCSYSSYNGHLTCACDSIEMNVTLNIQFINYTRDSNVKKVIIKQCNRLHISLDFRKLQAGSFPIIFKSIRRVEIRNIIFDPMYKNRQELELDFNNIETFEFNGIFVNETIKINATNIKDAHFIKSHFEHIPTHGFTIKNAKDLLVKDSYFRHVEPRFILVEDTKSVLVMGNQMPINAVQIKFGDRHSQKCSI
;
A
#
# COMPACT_ATOMS: atom_id res chain seq x y z
N MET A 1 -71.75 11.15 -1.77
CA MET A 1 -70.34 11.62 -1.79
C MET A 1 -69.50 10.44 -1.32
N SER A 2 -68.99 9.64 -2.25
CA SER A 2 -67.68 9.79 -2.91
C SER A 2 -66.53 9.36 -2.01
N ILE A 3 -65.55 8.54 -2.37
CA ILE A 3 -65.27 7.61 -3.47
C ILE A 3 -64.24 6.64 -2.85
N HIS A 4 -64.41 5.33 -3.06
CA HIS A 4 -63.40 4.29 -2.88
C HIS A 4 -62.35 4.38 -4.01
N HIS A 5 -61.05 4.18 -3.73
CA HIS A 5 -60.25 3.20 -4.48
C HIS A 5 -58.87 2.91 -3.84
N PRO A 6 -58.52 1.62 -3.65
CA PRO A 6 -57.14 1.16 -3.44
C PRO A 6 -56.50 0.76 -4.78
N ASN A 7 -55.25 1.18 -5.00
CA ASN A 7 -54.46 0.74 -6.15
C ASN A 7 -53.73 -0.58 -5.82
N GLN A 8 -54.22 -1.67 -6.41
CA GLN A 8 -53.47 -2.89 -6.63
C GLN A 8 -52.64 -2.75 -7.91
N PHE A 9 -51.34 -3.04 -7.86
CA PHE A 9 -50.55 -3.30 -9.05
C PHE A 9 -50.18 -4.78 -9.11
N ASN A 10 -50.87 -5.48 -10.02
CA ASN A 10 -50.51 -6.78 -10.55
C ASN A 10 -49.39 -6.61 -11.58
N MET A 11 -48.34 -7.43 -11.52
CA MET A 11 -47.49 -7.67 -12.68
C MET A 11 -46.98 -9.12 -12.66
N LYS A 12 -47.67 -9.99 -13.41
CA LYS A 12 -47.17 -11.26 -13.94
C LYS A 12 -47.28 -11.19 -15.45
N ILE A 13 -46.22 -11.59 -16.17
CA ILE A 13 -46.11 -12.10 -17.56
C ILE A 13 -44.59 -12.26 -17.77
N ILE A 14 -43.96 -13.42 -17.53
CA ILE A 14 -43.77 -14.56 -18.46
C ILE A 14 -43.47 -14.11 -19.89
N GLY A 15 -42.19 -14.09 -20.25
CA GLY A 15 -41.70 -13.90 -21.61
C GLY A 15 -40.43 -14.72 -21.84
N ILE A 16 -40.60 -16.01 -22.12
CA ILE A 16 -39.56 -16.89 -22.67
C ILE A 16 -39.38 -16.47 -24.13
N TYR A 17 -38.19 -15.98 -24.50
CA TYR A 17 -37.73 -15.95 -25.88
C TYR A 17 -36.37 -16.63 -25.97
N LEU A 18 -36.39 -17.76 -26.65
CA LEU A 18 -35.29 -18.69 -26.88
C LEU A 18 -35.07 -18.72 -28.40
N LEU A 19 -34.07 -17.99 -28.88
CA LEU A 19 -33.53 -18.03 -30.25
C LEU A 19 -32.12 -17.37 -30.13
N LEU A 20 -31.01 -18.09 -29.99
CA LEU A 20 -30.38 -19.00 -30.94
C LEU A 20 -30.16 -18.36 -32.33
N THR A 21 -29.29 -17.35 -32.37
CA THR A 21 -28.42 -17.08 -33.52
C THR A 21 -26.97 -17.23 -33.10
N LEU A 22 -26.53 -18.46 -33.33
CA LEU A 22 -25.16 -18.89 -33.56
C LEU A 22 -24.49 -18.05 -34.67
N LEU A 23 -23.22 -17.68 -34.45
CA LEU A 23 -22.07 -17.75 -35.39
C LEU A 23 -21.32 -16.45 -35.81
N HIS A 24 -20.06 -16.46 -35.38
CA HIS A 24 -18.81 -16.06 -36.07
C HIS A 24 -18.22 -14.65 -35.95
N GLY A 25 -17.01 -14.62 -35.36
CA GLY A 25 -15.92 -13.67 -35.62
C GLY A 25 -15.84 -12.55 -34.58
N SER A 26 -14.81 -12.40 -33.75
CA SER A 26 -13.43 -12.81 -33.85
C SER A 26 -12.88 -13.11 -32.44
N GLN A 27 -12.50 -14.36 -32.19
CA GLN A 27 -11.61 -14.68 -31.07
C GLN A 27 -10.19 -14.27 -31.48
N GLY A 28 -9.92 -12.96 -31.38
CA GLY A 28 -8.55 -12.47 -31.25
C GLY A 28 -8.08 -12.76 -29.83
N ALA A 29 -7.85 -14.03 -29.53
CA ALA A 29 -7.09 -14.43 -28.35
C ALA A 29 -5.65 -13.98 -28.58
N THR A 30 -5.36 -12.71 -28.28
CA THR A 30 -4.00 -12.35 -27.91
C THR A 30 -3.72 -13.10 -26.62
N ASN A 31 -3.14 -14.29 -26.76
CA ASN A 31 -2.31 -14.90 -25.74
C ASN A 31 -1.17 -13.91 -25.49
N GLY A 32 -1.47 -12.85 -24.74
CA GLY A 32 -0.46 -12.16 -23.97
C GLY A 32 0.05 -13.24 -23.04
N THR A 33 1.16 -13.86 -23.43
CA THR A 33 2.09 -14.47 -22.49
C THR A 33 2.31 -13.42 -21.44
N GLU A 34 1.56 -13.53 -20.34
CA GLU A 34 1.81 -12.84 -19.10
C GLU A 34 3.24 -13.24 -18.77
N GLU A 35 4.18 -12.35 -19.13
CA GLU A 35 5.59 -12.51 -18.89
C GLU A 35 5.70 -12.56 -17.37
N GLN A 36 5.70 -13.78 -16.86
CA GLN A 36 5.77 -14.07 -15.44
C GLN A 36 7.19 -13.69 -15.04
N ASP A 37 7.39 -12.38 -14.77
CA ASP A 37 8.61 -11.80 -14.24
C ASP A 37 9.16 -12.77 -13.19
N SER A 38 10.27 -13.43 -13.48
CA SER A 38 10.83 -14.42 -12.56
C SER A 38 11.46 -13.67 -11.39
N PHE A 39 10.79 -13.65 -10.23
CA PHE A 39 11.34 -13.04 -9.02
C PHE A 39 12.29 -14.02 -8.32
N SER A 40 13.50 -13.55 -8.02
CA SER A 40 14.41 -14.25 -7.13
C SER A 40 13.95 -14.06 -5.69
N GLN A 41 13.81 -15.15 -4.93
CA GLN A 41 13.50 -15.07 -3.50
C GLN A 41 14.78 -14.75 -2.72
N LEU A 42 14.83 -13.64 -1.99
CA LEU A 42 15.89 -13.45 -0.99
C LEU A 42 15.65 -14.39 0.16
N ILE A 43 16.72 -15.10 0.54
CA ILE A 43 16.76 -15.87 1.78
C ILE A 43 17.20 -14.89 2.86
N PRO A 44 16.30 -14.50 3.80
CA PRO A 44 16.61 -13.45 4.77
C PRO A 44 17.90 -13.70 5.58
N GLN A 45 18.24 -14.97 5.84
CA GLN A 45 19.46 -15.36 6.57
C GLN A 45 20.76 -15.08 5.80
N ARG A 46 20.69 -14.96 4.46
CA ARG A 46 21.86 -14.66 3.61
C ARG A 46 21.93 -13.18 3.26
N SER A 47 20.76 -12.56 3.09
CA SER A 47 20.66 -11.19 2.58
C SER A 47 20.56 -10.15 3.68
N CYS A 48 20.41 -10.55 4.95
CA CYS A 48 20.33 -9.65 6.09
C CYS A 48 21.45 -9.91 7.10
N SER A 49 22.02 -8.83 7.62
CA SER A 49 23.03 -8.83 8.67
C SER A 49 22.54 -8.04 9.89
N TYR A 50 22.72 -8.60 11.08
CA TYR A 50 22.42 -7.91 12.33
C TYR A 50 23.68 -7.29 12.93
N SER A 51 23.60 -6.03 13.36
CA SER A 51 24.66 -5.32 14.05
C SER A 51 24.24 -5.07 15.50
N SER A 52 24.88 -5.76 16.44
CA SER A 52 24.57 -5.68 17.88
C SER A 52 24.84 -4.30 18.48
N TYR A 53 25.88 -3.60 18.01
CA TYR A 53 26.28 -2.29 18.52
C TYR A 53 25.16 -1.25 18.45
N ASN A 54 24.36 -1.27 17.37
CA ASN A 54 23.30 -0.31 17.12
C ASN A 54 21.90 -0.95 17.06
N GLY A 55 21.81 -2.27 17.12
CA GLY A 55 20.54 -3.01 17.04
C GLY A 55 19.89 -2.96 15.66
N HIS A 56 20.68 -2.80 14.59
CA HIS A 56 20.12 -2.71 13.24
C HIS A 56 20.13 -4.07 12.55
N LEU A 57 19.00 -4.45 11.96
CA LEU A 57 18.93 -5.53 10.98
C LEU A 57 18.99 -4.90 9.58
N THR A 58 20.08 -5.11 8.85
CA THR A 58 20.26 -4.54 7.51
C THR A 58 20.17 -5.63 6.45
N CYS A 59 19.20 -5.52 5.56
CA CYS A 59 19.04 -6.35 4.38
C CYS A 59 19.50 -5.60 3.12
N ALA A 60 20.23 -6.27 2.23
CA ALA A 60 20.66 -5.71 0.95
C ALA A 60 20.43 -6.73 -0.18
N CYS A 61 20.14 -6.23 -1.38
CA CYS A 61 20.12 -7.06 -2.59
C CYS A 61 21.53 -7.14 -3.19
N ASP A 62 21.99 -8.35 -3.54
CA ASP A 62 23.35 -8.59 -4.03
C ASP A 62 23.59 -8.07 -5.47
N SER A 63 22.52 -7.84 -6.24
CA SER A 63 22.59 -7.34 -7.62
C SER A 63 21.57 -6.25 -7.89
N ILE A 64 22.01 -5.25 -8.64
CA ILE A 64 21.21 -4.11 -9.12
C ILE A 64 20.23 -4.52 -10.23
N GLU A 65 20.29 -5.76 -10.73
CA GLU A 65 19.47 -6.18 -11.88
C GLU A 65 18.27 -7.05 -11.49
N MET A 66 18.19 -7.57 -10.26
CA MET A 66 17.20 -8.57 -9.91
C MET A 66 15.90 -8.00 -9.34
N ASN A 67 14.79 -8.50 -9.87
CA ASN A 67 13.46 -8.44 -9.26
C ASN A 67 13.43 -9.42 -8.08
N VAL A 68 13.16 -8.90 -6.89
CA VAL A 68 13.34 -9.65 -5.65
C VAL A 68 12.05 -9.73 -4.85
N THR A 69 11.77 -10.91 -4.29
CA THR A 69 10.78 -11.07 -3.22
C THR A 69 11.45 -11.30 -1.88
N LEU A 70 11.03 -10.53 -0.86
CA LEU A 70 11.50 -10.65 0.51
C LEU A 70 10.32 -10.88 1.45
N ASN A 71 10.28 -12.06 2.08
CA ASN A 71 9.29 -12.38 3.09
C ASN A 71 9.99 -12.43 4.46
N ILE A 72 9.87 -11.37 5.26
CA ILE A 72 10.53 -11.31 6.57
C ILE A 72 9.58 -11.78 7.66
N GLN A 73 9.97 -12.83 8.35
CA GLN A 73 9.39 -13.24 9.62
C GLN A 73 10.26 -12.72 10.76
N PHE A 74 9.84 -11.64 11.39
CA PHE A 74 10.68 -10.91 12.35
C PHE A 74 11.02 -11.74 13.60
N ILE A 75 10.20 -12.73 13.97
CA ILE A 75 10.41 -13.57 15.15
C ILE A 75 11.76 -14.30 15.15
N ASN A 76 12.30 -14.57 13.95
CA ASN A 76 13.58 -15.26 13.80
C ASN A 76 14.77 -14.36 14.16
N TYR A 77 14.57 -13.04 14.21
CA TYR A 77 15.62 -12.07 14.50
C TYR A 77 15.52 -11.51 15.92
N THR A 78 14.31 -11.43 16.47
CA THR A 78 14.07 -10.74 17.75
C THR A 78 14.22 -11.61 18.99
N ARG A 79 14.30 -12.94 18.87
CA ARG A 79 14.44 -13.84 20.04
C ARG A 79 15.73 -13.62 20.80
N ASP A 80 16.82 -13.44 20.08
CA ASP A 80 18.17 -13.29 20.66
C ASP A 80 18.76 -11.89 20.41
N SER A 81 18.04 -11.05 19.67
CA SER A 81 18.52 -9.74 19.24
C SER A 81 17.54 -8.63 19.60
N ASN A 82 18.04 -7.57 20.23
CA ASN A 82 17.27 -6.35 20.48
C ASN A 82 17.25 -5.49 19.20
N VAL A 83 16.48 -5.92 18.20
CA VAL A 83 16.32 -5.20 16.94
C VAL A 83 15.57 -3.90 17.19
N LYS A 84 16.27 -2.78 16.99
CA LYS A 84 15.74 -1.42 17.14
C LYS A 84 15.27 -0.81 15.83
N LYS A 85 15.78 -1.29 14.69
CA LYS A 85 15.37 -0.87 13.35
C LYS A 85 15.76 -1.86 12.28
N VAL A 86 14.99 -1.87 11.20
CA VAL A 86 15.23 -2.72 10.03
C VAL A 86 15.54 -1.79 8.86
N ILE A 87 16.63 -2.04 8.14
CA ILE A 87 17.05 -1.24 6.99
C ILE A 87 17.09 -2.16 5.78
N ILE A 88 16.35 -1.83 4.73
CA ILE A 88 16.38 -2.56 3.46
C ILE A 88 16.91 -1.59 2.40
N LYS A 89 17.98 -1.97 1.72
CA LYS A 89 18.68 -1.06 0.79
C LYS A 89 19.14 -1.74 -0.50
N GLN A 90 19.41 -0.91 -1.51
CA GLN A 90 20.13 -1.30 -2.73
C GLN A 90 19.43 -2.37 -3.58
N CYS A 91 18.11 -2.28 -3.73
CA CYS A 91 17.33 -3.18 -4.57
C CYS A 91 16.81 -2.45 -5.82
N ASN A 92 16.71 -3.14 -6.96
CA ASN A 92 16.08 -2.59 -8.14
C ASN A 92 14.56 -2.59 -7.96
N ARG A 93 13.98 -3.79 -7.82
CA ARG A 93 12.55 -3.97 -7.57
C ARG A 93 12.38 -4.96 -6.42
N LEU A 94 11.70 -4.52 -5.38
CA LEU A 94 11.47 -5.28 -4.16
C LEU A 94 9.96 -5.49 -3.98
N HIS A 95 9.52 -6.74 -4.03
CA HIS A 95 8.23 -7.16 -3.50
C HIS A 95 8.45 -7.64 -2.07
N ILE A 96 7.72 -7.08 -1.12
CA ILE A 96 7.93 -7.42 0.29
C ILE A 96 6.63 -7.78 1.00
N SER A 97 6.70 -8.86 1.79
CA SER A 97 5.69 -9.21 2.77
C SER A 97 6.29 -9.11 4.17
N LEU A 98 5.58 -8.42 5.06
CA LEU A 98 6.00 -8.20 6.44
C LEU A 98 5.17 -9.09 7.36
N ASP A 99 5.81 -9.98 8.11
CA ASP A 99 5.14 -10.91 9.02
C ASP A 99 5.59 -10.69 10.47
N PHE A 100 4.68 -10.09 11.24
CA PHE A 100 4.84 -9.77 12.65
C PHE A 100 4.18 -10.80 13.57
N ARG A 101 3.81 -11.99 13.09
CA ARG A 101 3.30 -13.03 13.98
C ARG A 101 4.31 -13.32 15.09
N LYS A 102 3.79 -13.38 16.31
CA LYS A 102 4.45 -13.52 17.61
C LYS A 102 5.28 -12.32 18.03
N LEU A 103 5.04 -11.15 17.43
CA LEU A 103 5.71 -9.89 17.72
C LEU A 103 4.73 -8.71 17.70
N GLN A 104 5.09 -7.65 18.40
CA GLN A 104 4.37 -6.39 18.35
C GLN A 104 5.09 -5.46 17.35
N ALA A 105 4.42 -5.08 16.24
CA ALA A 105 5.04 -4.30 15.16
C ALA A 105 5.65 -2.95 15.61
N GLY A 106 5.19 -2.37 16.73
CA GLY A 106 5.64 -1.06 17.24
C GLY A 106 7.02 -1.02 17.88
N SER A 107 7.79 -2.13 17.85
CA SER A 107 9.11 -2.16 18.46
C SER A 107 10.20 -1.49 17.62
N PHE A 108 10.01 -1.33 16.31
CA PHE A 108 11.06 -0.77 15.44
C PHE A 108 10.53 -0.29 14.07
N PRO A 109 11.06 0.81 13.52
CA PRO A 109 10.74 1.24 12.16
C PRO A 109 11.43 0.38 11.09
N ILE A 110 10.80 0.28 9.92
CA ILE A 110 11.36 -0.36 8.72
C ILE A 110 11.69 0.71 7.68
N ILE A 111 12.98 0.83 7.37
CA ILE A 111 13.53 1.87 6.53
C ILE A 111 13.94 1.29 5.17
N PHE A 112 13.29 1.72 4.11
CA PHE A 112 13.65 1.45 2.72
C PHE A 112 14.53 2.60 2.21
N LYS A 113 15.73 2.29 1.70
CA LYS A 113 16.68 3.32 1.24
C LYS A 113 17.33 2.98 -0.09
N SER A 114 17.31 3.93 -1.03
CA SER A 114 17.99 3.78 -2.33
C SER A 114 17.54 2.52 -3.08
N ILE A 115 16.22 2.35 -3.17
CA ILE A 115 15.56 1.27 -3.93
C ILE A 115 14.82 1.93 -5.09
N ARG A 116 14.83 1.36 -6.29
CA ARG A 116 14.05 1.95 -7.39
C ARG A 116 12.55 1.72 -7.18
N ARG A 117 12.11 0.47 -7.04
CA ARG A 117 10.69 0.16 -6.81
C ARG A 117 10.47 -0.72 -5.58
N VAL A 118 9.57 -0.31 -4.70
CA VAL A 118 9.07 -1.13 -3.58
C VAL A 118 7.58 -1.39 -3.76
N GLU A 119 7.17 -2.65 -3.69
CA GLU A 119 5.77 -3.04 -3.65
C GLU A 119 5.51 -3.81 -2.35
N ILE A 120 4.67 -3.21 -1.49
CA ILE A 120 4.24 -3.87 -0.27
C ILE A 120 3.08 -4.80 -0.64
N ARG A 121 3.34 -6.11 -0.59
CA ARG A 121 2.37 -7.14 -1.00
C ARG A 121 1.43 -7.52 0.14
N ASN A 122 1.96 -7.62 1.35
CA ASN A 122 1.19 -8.05 2.51
C ASN A 122 1.83 -7.58 3.82
N ILE A 123 0.99 -7.33 4.82
CA ILE A 123 1.40 -7.04 6.20
C ILE A 123 0.55 -7.89 7.12
N ILE A 124 1.18 -8.81 7.85
CA ILE A 124 0.50 -9.72 8.78
C ILE A 124 0.85 -9.29 10.19
N PHE A 125 -0.14 -8.80 10.93
CA PHE A 125 -0.03 -8.48 12.35
C PHE A 125 -0.36 -9.68 13.23
N ASP A 126 0.17 -9.72 14.45
CA ASP A 126 -0.23 -10.75 15.41
C ASP A 126 -1.60 -10.40 16.05
N PRO A 127 -2.60 -11.29 15.98
CA PRO A 127 -3.91 -11.06 16.59
C PRO A 127 -3.90 -10.81 18.10
N MET A 128 -2.90 -11.31 18.84
CA MET A 128 -2.77 -11.11 20.29
C MET A 128 -2.55 -9.63 20.67
N TYR A 129 -1.96 -8.84 19.75
CA TYR A 129 -1.71 -7.42 19.95
C TYR A 129 -2.70 -6.54 19.17
N LYS A 130 -3.90 -7.06 18.88
CA LYS A 130 -4.93 -6.32 18.16
C LYS A 130 -5.18 -4.94 18.77
N ASN A 131 -5.27 -3.92 17.91
CA ASN A 131 -5.44 -2.50 18.25
C ASN A 131 -4.33 -1.90 19.14
N ARG A 132 -3.17 -2.57 19.23
CA ARG A 132 -2.02 -2.15 20.05
C ARG A 132 -0.71 -2.18 19.26
N GLN A 133 -0.80 -2.38 17.95
CA GLN A 133 0.34 -2.39 17.05
C GLN A 133 0.38 -1.10 16.25
N GLU A 134 1.58 -0.56 16.14
CA GLU A 134 1.88 0.55 15.25
C GLU A 134 3.02 0.10 14.34
N LEU A 135 2.87 0.28 13.03
CA LEU A 135 3.93 -0.02 12.07
C LEU A 135 4.41 1.28 11.43
N GLU A 136 5.69 1.57 11.54
CA GLU A 136 6.32 2.71 10.88
C GLU A 136 7.17 2.24 9.69
N LEU A 137 6.86 2.77 8.51
CA LEU A 137 7.56 2.51 7.25
C LEU A 137 8.16 3.81 6.70
N ASP A 138 9.48 3.83 6.55
CA ASP A 138 10.22 5.00 6.07
C ASP A 138 10.79 4.74 4.67
N PHE A 139 10.43 5.55 3.69
CA PHE A 139 10.88 5.47 2.30
C PHE A 139 11.79 6.66 1.97
N ASN A 140 13.08 6.42 1.73
CA ASN A 140 14.08 7.46 1.57
C ASN A 140 14.87 7.31 0.27
N ASN A 141 14.80 8.32 -0.60
CA ASN A 141 15.48 8.32 -1.90
C ASN A 141 15.11 7.08 -2.74
N ILE A 142 13.80 6.89 -2.96
CA ILE A 142 13.23 5.76 -3.71
C ILE A 142 12.57 6.28 -4.97
N GLU A 143 12.58 5.55 -6.08
CA GLU A 143 11.85 6.03 -7.26
C GLU A 143 10.36 5.87 -7.04
N THR A 144 9.88 4.66 -6.82
CA THR A 144 8.46 4.36 -6.64
C THR A 144 8.23 3.47 -5.44
N PHE A 145 7.20 3.75 -4.64
CA PHE A 145 6.63 2.74 -3.74
C PHE A 145 5.13 2.60 -3.98
N GLU A 146 4.64 1.37 -3.77
CA GLU A 146 3.27 1.00 -4.10
C GLU A 146 2.65 0.11 -3.02
N PHE A 147 1.45 0.51 -2.61
CA PHE A 147 0.49 -0.27 -1.85
C PHE A 147 -0.68 -0.56 -2.79
N ASN A 148 -0.82 -1.81 -3.24
CA ASN A 148 -1.83 -2.18 -4.23
C ASN A 148 -2.62 -3.40 -3.76
N GLY A 149 -3.90 -3.19 -3.45
CA GLY A 149 -4.79 -4.28 -3.04
C GLY A 149 -4.53 -4.79 -1.61
N ILE A 150 -3.91 -4.01 -0.73
CA ILE A 150 -3.58 -4.49 0.62
C ILE A 150 -4.63 -4.10 1.66
N PHE A 151 -4.68 -4.86 2.75
CA PHE A 151 -5.54 -4.61 3.90
C PHE A 151 -4.70 -4.46 5.17
N VAL A 152 -4.77 -3.29 5.81
CA VAL A 152 -4.02 -2.94 7.04
C VAL A 152 -5.01 -2.58 8.14
N ASN A 153 -5.15 -3.45 9.13
CA ASN A 153 -6.11 -3.30 10.23
C ASN A 153 -5.51 -2.70 11.52
N GLU A 154 -4.20 -2.52 11.59
CA GLU A 154 -3.52 -1.89 12.73
C GLU A 154 -3.06 -0.48 12.37
N THR A 155 -2.53 0.26 13.35
CA THR A 155 -2.02 1.61 13.13
C THR A 155 -0.81 1.57 12.20
N ILE A 156 -0.82 2.40 11.16
CA ILE A 156 0.30 2.51 10.23
C ILE A 156 0.75 3.97 10.05
N LYS A 157 2.06 4.17 10.05
CA LYS A 157 2.73 5.41 9.71
C LYS A 157 3.64 5.18 8.51
N ILE A 158 3.58 6.09 7.54
CA ILE A 158 4.33 6.05 6.30
C ILE A 158 4.99 7.41 6.15
N ASN A 159 6.32 7.44 6.21
CA ASN A 159 7.09 8.62 5.91
C ASN A 159 7.82 8.38 4.59
N ALA A 160 7.63 9.26 3.62
CA ALA A 160 8.33 9.17 2.35
C ALA A 160 8.97 10.50 1.98
N THR A 161 10.27 10.48 1.73
CA THR A 161 11.05 11.68 1.43
C THR A 161 11.93 11.47 0.20
N ASN A 162 11.94 12.45 -0.70
CA ASN A 162 12.69 12.44 -1.95
C ASN A 162 12.35 11.22 -2.80
N ILE A 163 11.10 11.15 -3.23
CA ILE A 163 10.60 10.05 -4.06
C ILE A 163 10.17 10.55 -5.44
N LYS A 164 10.08 9.67 -6.45
CA LYS A 164 9.38 10.05 -7.68
C LYS A 164 7.89 9.83 -7.48
N ASP A 165 7.46 8.61 -7.24
CA ASP A 165 6.04 8.22 -7.27
C ASP A 165 5.63 7.47 -5.99
N ALA A 166 4.51 7.89 -5.38
CA ALA A 166 3.87 7.21 -4.24
C ALA A 166 2.47 6.76 -4.64
N HIS A 167 2.19 5.45 -4.56
CA HIS A 167 0.92 4.88 -4.98
C HIS A 167 0.21 4.15 -3.82
N PHE A 168 -1.04 4.54 -3.57
CA PHE A 168 -1.98 3.87 -2.68
C PHE A 168 -3.23 3.52 -3.49
N ILE A 169 -3.31 2.27 -3.97
CA ILE A 169 -4.30 1.84 -4.95
C ILE A 169 -5.09 0.67 -4.37
N LYS A 170 -6.43 0.73 -4.45
CA LYS A 170 -7.32 -0.38 -4.07
C LYS A 170 -7.02 -0.96 -2.68
N SER A 171 -6.54 -0.12 -1.76
CA SER A 171 -6.05 -0.55 -0.45
C SER A 171 -7.00 -0.12 0.66
N HIS A 172 -6.95 -0.82 1.79
CA HIS A 172 -7.77 -0.55 2.96
C HIS A 172 -6.86 -0.27 4.16
N PHE A 173 -7.08 0.86 4.83
CA PHE A 173 -6.36 1.25 6.04
C PHE A 173 -7.37 1.59 7.17
N GLU A 174 -7.29 0.87 8.29
CA GLU A 174 -8.26 1.02 9.39
C GLU A 174 -7.88 2.03 10.48
N HIS A 175 -6.60 2.33 10.65
CA HIS A 175 -6.13 3.20 11.72
C HIS A 175 -4.95 4.03 11.22
N ILE A 176 -5.16 5.34 11.03
CA ILE A 176 -4.08 6.26 10.63
C ILE A 176 -4.12 7.48 11.54
N PRO A 177 -3.02 7.77 12.26
CA PRO A 177 -2.94 8.93 13.15
C PRO A 177 -2.82 10.24 12.34
N THR A 178 -2.86 11.37 13.03
CA THR A 178 -2.57 12.67 12.42
C THR A 178 -1.18 12.64 11.80
N HIS A 179 -1.05 13.09 10.55
CA HIS A 179 0.18 13.00 9.77
C HIS A 179 0.75 11.58 9.64
N GLY A 180 -0.09 10.56 9.75
CA GLY A 180 0.33 9.17 9.60
C GLY A 180 0.96 8.90 8.24
N PHE A 181 0.48 9.52 7.16
CA PHE A 181 1.10 9.47 5.84
C PHE A 181 1.74 10.81 5.51
N THR A 182 3.05 10.89 5.60
CA THR A 182 3.82 12.10 5.31
C THR A 182 4.63 11.90 4.03
N ILE A 183 4.28 12.62 2.97
CA ILE A 183 4.92 12.53 1.65
C ILE A 183 5.60 13.87 1.34
N LYS A 184 6.93 13.87 1.21
CA LYS A 184 7.74 15.06 1.01
C LYS A 184 8.61 14.96 -0.23
N ASN A 185 8.72 16.05 -0.99
CA ASN A 185 9.57 16.14 -2.18
C ASN A 185 9.29 15.02 -3.18
N ALA A 186 8.00 14.75 -3.47
CA ALA A 186 7.60 13.76 -4.45
C ALA A 186 7.35 14.38 -5.83
N LYS A 187 7.49 13.60 -6.90
CA LYS A 187 6.99 14.02 -8.22
C LYS A 187 5.47 13.81 -8.28
N ASP A 188 5.00 12.61 -8.02
CA ASP A 188 3.60 12.24 -8.12
C ASP A 188 3.14 11.46 -6.86
N LEU A 189 2.00 11.85 -6.29
CA LEU A 189 1.26 11.08 -5.28
C LEU A 189 -0.08 10.67 -5.87
N LEU A 190 -0.35 9.38 -5.90
CA LEU A 190 -1.62 8.79 -6.33
C LEU A 190 -2.28 8.05 -5.17
N VAL A 191 -3.47 8.51 -4.77
CA VAL A 191 -4.36 7.81 -3.84
C VAL A 191 -5.65 7.49 -4.58
N LYS A 192 -5.88 6.22 -4.89
CA LYS A 192 -6.95 5.81 -5.80
C LYS A 192 -7.72 4.59 -5.29
N ASP A 193 -9.04 4.65 -5.43
CA ASP A 193 -9.97 3.55 -5.18
C ASP A 193 -9.75 2.86 -3.81
N SER A 194 -9.32 3.61 -2.80
CA SER A 194 -8.90 3.10 -1.49
C SER A 194 -9.90 3.47 -0.39
N TYR A 195 -9.93 2.67 0.68
CA TYR A 195 -10.84 2.82 1.80
C TYR A 195 -10.07 3.17 3.09
N PHE A 196 -10.47 4.24 3.75
CA PHE A 196 -9.83 4.75 4.97
C PHE A 196 -10.86 4.84 6.09
N ARG A 197 -10.62 4.11 7.18
CA ARG A 197 -11.48 4.05 8.37
C ARG A 197 -10.68 4.45 9.61
N HIS A 198 -11.37 4.89 10.66
CA HIS A 198 -10.82 5.40 11.93
C HIS A 198 -9.52 6.20 11.76
N VAL A 199 -9.56 7.15 10.83
CA VAL A 199 -8.43 8.04 10.55
C VAL A 199 -8.62 9.37 11.26
N GLU A 200 -7.52 9.91 11.77
CA GLU A 200 -7.49 11.24 12.34
C GLU A 200 -7.54 12.33 11.25
N PRO A 201 -7.96 13.56 11.57
CA PRO A 201 -7.89 14.67 10.61
C PRO A 201 -6.44 14.90 10.13
N ARG A 202 -6.28 15.29 8.86
CA ARG A 202 -4.98 15.60 8.23
C ARG A 202 -3.99 14.43 8.32
N PHE A 203 -4.48 13.20 8.20
CA PHE A 203 -3.65 12.01 8.25
C PHE A 203 -2.71 11.91 7.04
N ILE A 204 -3.09 12.47 5.87
CA ILE A 204 -2.16 12.63 4.73
C ILE A 204 -1.61 14.04 4.73
N LEU A 205 -0.32 14.18 5.04
CA LEU A 205 0.43 15.42 4.89
C LEU A 205 1.31 15.32 3.64
N VAL A 206 1.10 16.24 2.71
CA VAL A 206 1.86 16.34 1.47
C VAL A 206 2.64 17.65 1.46
N GLU A 207 3.96 17.58 1.30
CA GLU A 207 4.85 18.74 1.27
C GLU A 207 5.70 18.69 -0.01
N ASP A 208 5.83 19.83 -0.71
CA ASP A 208 6.74 19.99 -1.85
C ASP A 208 6.60 18.91 -2.94
N THR A 209 5.37 18.44 -3.19
CA THR A 209 5.05 17.38 -4.15
C THR A 209 4.45 17.96 -5.41
N LYS A 210 4.94 17.55 -6.60
CA LYS A 210 4.56 18.22 -7.85
C LYS A 210 3.14 17.89 -8.37
N SER A 211 2.59 16.76 -7.99
CA SER A 211 1.28 16.33 -8.45
C SER A 211 0.64 15.44 -7.40
N VAL A 212 -0.62 15.71 -7.10
CA VAL A 212 -1.39 14.96 -6.13
C VAL A 212 -2.72 14.61 -6.78
N LEU A 213 -2.95 13.33 -7.01
CA LEU A 213 -4.20 12.81 -7.54
C LEU A 213 -4.88 11.93 -6.48
N VAL A 214 -6.07 12.35 -6.06
CA VAL A 214 -6.85 11.68 -5.04
C VAL A 214 -8.24 11.42 -5.61
N MET A 215 -8.56 10.18 -5.98
CA MET A 215 -9.82 9.86 -6.67
C MET A 215 -10.44 8.52 -6.26
N GLY A 216 -11.76 8.46 -6.23
CA GLY A 216 -12.50 7.21 -5.97
C GLY A 216 -12.32 6.64 -4.57
N ASN A 217 -11.80 7.42 -3.61
CA ASN A 217 -11.52 6.95 -2.26
C ASN A 217 -12.70 7.20 -1.32
N GLN A 218 -12.86 6.33 -0.33
CA GLN A 218 -13.77 6.55 0.80
C GLN A 218 -12.98 7.00 2.02
N MET A 219 -13.03 8.30 2.33
CA MET A 219 -12.31 8.93 3.46
C MET A 219 -13.02 10.19 3.95
N PRO A 220 -12.69 10.72 5.15
CA PRO A 220 -13.26 11.97 5.66
C PRO A 220 -12.90 13.21 4.83
N ILE A 221 -13.73 14.25 4.89
CA ILE A 221 -13.56 15.51 4.12
C ILE A 221 -12.21 16.21 4.44
N ASN A 222 -11.69 16.05 5.65
CA ASN A 222 -10.44 16.68 6.11
C ASN A 222 -9.24 15.71 6.13
N ALA A 223 -9.24 14.71 5.23
CA ALA A 223 -8.21 13.67 5.16
C ALA A 223 -6.82 14.21 4.78
N VAL A 224 -6.77 15.13 3.82
CA VAL A 224 -5.54 15.54 3.13
C VAL A 224 -5.19 16.98 3.45
N GLN A 225 -3.95 17.22 3.86
CA GLN A 225 -3.35 18.54 3.98
C GLN A 225 -2.18 18.66 3.00
N ILE A 226 -2.28 19.63 2.10
CA ILE A 226 -1.21 19.95 1.14
C ILE A 226 -0.54 21.24 1.58
N LYS A 227 0.77 21.22 1.71
CA LYS A 227 1.61 22.41 1.92
C LYS A 227 2.50 22.59 0.69
N PHE A 228 2.42 23.76 0.11
CA PHE A 228 3.29 24.16 -0.99
C PHE A 228 4.49 24.93 -0.40
N GLY A 229 5.71 24.58 -0.82
CA GLY A 229 6.83 25.50 -0.72
C GLY A 229 6.60 26.72 -1.60
N ASP A 230 7.19 27.85 -1.22
CA ASP A 230 6.94 29.21 -1.75
C ASP A 230 7.16 29.42 -3.27
N ARG A 231 7.30 28.38 -4.10
CA ARG A 231 7.81 28.54 -5.48
C ARG A 231 6.94 28.09 -6.65
N HIS A 232 5.85 27.33 -6.54
CA HIS A 232 5.01 27.07 -7.73
C HIS A 232 3.52 26.80 -7.43
N SER A 233 2.64 27.47 -8.18
CA SER A 233 1.20 27.18 -8.22
C SER A 233 0.95 25.85 -8.94
N GLN A 234 0.37 24.87 -8.24
CA GLN A 234 -0.08 23.62 -8.85
C GLN A 234 -1.60 23.49 -8.76
N LYS A 235 -2.17 22.89 -9.82
CA LYS A 235 -3.60 22.59 -9.90
C LYS A 235 -3.88 21.33 -9.09
N CYS A 236 -4.60 21.47 -7.98
CA CYS A 236 -5.25 20.35 -7.32
C CYS A 236 -6.59 20.06 -8.02
N SER A 237 -6.86 18.81 -8.34
CA SER A 237 -8.19 18.33 -8.72
C SER A 237 -8.58 17.29 -7.69
N ILE A 238 -9.56 17.63 -6.86
CA ILE A 238 -10.21 16.76 -5.87
C ILE A 238 -11.51 16.27 -6.49
#